data_AF-A0A444U2U2-F1
#
_entry.id   AF-A0A444U2U2-F1
#
_cell.length_a   1.000
_cell.length_b   1.000
_cell.length_c   1.000
_cell.angle_alpha   90.00
_cell.angle_beta   90.00
_cell.angle_gamma   90.00
#
_symmetry.space_group_name_H-M   'P 1'
#
loop_
_entity.id
_entity.type
_entity.pdbx_description
1 polymer ?
#
loop_
_entity_poly.entity_id
_entity_poly.type
_entity_poly.pdbx_seq_one_letter_code
_entity_poly.pdbx_strand_id
1 'polypeptide(L)'
;MSSSLEIPDDEKGYDLDLFCIPKHYENDLERVFIPHGLIMDRTERLARDIMRDLGEHHIVALCVLKGGYKFFADLLDYIKALNRNSDKSVPLTVDFIRLKSYSNDECTNSVKVIGGDELSALSGKDIVETGKTMQTLLSILNGYNPKMVKVVRMNMKEKAKTILKRYDIGRKFSHLSSLPKASVLIPLFVRNGELHVLMTVRSIELKNSGGQVCFPGGKCEPKDHDEIDTALREAREEIGLPPDKVEVIGRLVPVISKAGMLVTPVMAFIEETFQAQPSPDEVSDVFTVPLHYFINPARHTAQAIPGLPGRLHFFTYEEPKTGKSYLIWGLTATLALLVAVLALGKKPRFDGVFDVEDPLPFFESSLTKRYLRGKL
;
A
#
# COMPACT_ATOMS: atom_id res chain seq x y z
N MET A 1 -3.31 -20.29 -6.92
CA MET A 1 -4.05 -19.18 -6.28
C MET A 1 -4.14 -19.49 -4.79
N SER A 2 -3.39 -18.78 -3.94
CA SER A 2 -3.53 -18.93 -2.49
C SER A 2 -4.70 -18.08 -2.06
N SER A 3 -5.80 -18.71 -1.64
CA SER A 3 -6.94 -18.03 -1.01
C SER A 3 -6.47 -17.47 0.34
N SER A 4 -6.31 -16.16 0.44
CA SER A 4 -6.13 -15.49 1.73
C SER A 4 -7.34 -15.73 2.61
N LEU A 5 -7.13 -15.78 3.93
CA LEU A 5 -8.23 -15.71 4.89
C LEU A 5 -8.73 -14.27 4.88
N GLU A 6 -9.92 -14.04 4.32
CA GLU A 6 -10.63 -12.77 4.45
C GLU A 6 -11.53 -12.85 5.67
N ILE A 7 -11.37 -11.92 6.60
CA ILE A 7 -12.23 -11.76 7.76
C ILE A 7 -13.13 -10.57 7.44
N PRO A 8 -14.43 -10.80 7.19
CA PRO A 8 -15.38 -9.73 6.92
C PRO A 8 -15.44 -8.72 8.07
N ASP A 9 -15.73 -7.45 7.75
CA ASP A 9 -15.87 -6.40 8.78
C ASP A 9 -17.07 -6.66 9.72
N ASP A 10 -18.03 -7.50 9.32
CA ASP A 10 -19.17 -7.95 10.12
C ASP A 10 -18.96 -9.28 10.84
N GLU A 11 -17.74 -9.86 10.76
CA GLU A 11 -17.38 -11.07 11.50
C GLU A 11 -17.47 -10.81 13.00
N LYS A 12 -18.23 -11.64 13.72
CA LYS A 12 -18.47 -11.43 15.14
C LYS A 12 -17.31 -11.94 16.01
N GLY A 13 -16.43 -12.75 15.43
CA GLY A 13 -15.38 -13.45 16.15
C GLY A 13 -15.94 -14.53 17.07
N TYR A 14 -15.04 -15.20 17.75
CA TYR A 14 -15.34 -16.25 18.72
C TYR A 14 -15.42 -15.65 20.12
N ASP A 15 -16.32 -16.21 20.92
CA ASP A 15 -16.49 -15.84 22.33
C ASP A 15 -15.26 -16.26 23.16
N LEU A 16 -14.95 -15.49 24.21
CA LEU A 16 -13.77 -15.70 25.04
C LEU A 16 -13.88 -16.95 25.90
N ASP A 17 -15.10 -17.38 26.24
CA ASP A 17 -15.38 -18.59 27.02
C ASP A 17 -14.91 -19.87 26.32
N LEU A 18 -14.69 -19.83 25.00
CA LEU A 18 -14.13 -20.90 24.20
C LEU A 18 -12.60 -21.03 24.33
N PHE A 19 -11.92 -20.08 25.00
CA PHE A 19 -10.46 -20.01 25.05
C PHE A 19 -9.91 -19.84 26.47
N CYS A 20 -8.73 -20.39 26.70
CA CYS A 20 -7.95 -20.12 27.90
C CYS A 20 -7.25 -18.75 27.77
N ILE A 21 -7.91 -17.67 28.19
CA ILE A 21 -7.37 -16.32 28.17
C ILE A 21 -6.51 -16.06 29.43
N PRO A 22 -5.34 -15.41 29.33
CA PRO A 22 -4.58 -15.02 30.51
C PRO A 22 -5.38 -14.03 31.37
N LYS A 23 -5.49 -14.30 32.68
CA LYS A 23 -6.31 -13.51 33.62
C LYS A 23 -6.11 -11.99 33.55
N HIS A 24 -4.89 -11.53 33.29
CA HIS A 24 -4.58 -10.10 33.22
C HIS A 24 -5.08 -9.41 31.94
N TYR A 25 -5.59 -10.16 30.96
CA TYR A 25 -6.22 -9.63 29.74
C TYR A 25 -7.73 -9.88 29.70
N GLU A 26 -8.32 -10.56 30.69
CA GLU A 26 -9.75 -10.92 30.67
C GLU A 26 -10.67 -9.68 30.55
N ASN A 27 -10.26 -8.55 31.12
CA ASN A 27 -11.02 -7.29 31.06
C ASN A 27 -10.69 -6.44 29.82
N ASP A 28 -9.63 -6.78 29.08
CA ASP A 28 -9.13 -6.00 27.94
C ASP A 28 -9.51 -6.61 26.59
N LEU A 29 -10.09 -7.82 26.61
CA LEU A 29 -10.46 -8.58 25.42
C LEU A 29 -11.99 -8.69 25.33
N GLU A 30 -12.51 -8.62 24.10
CA GLU A 30 -13.95 -8.76 23.83
C GLU A 30 -14.25 -10.02 23.01
N ARG A 31 -13.42 -10.32 22.00
CA ARG A 31 -13.60 -11.44 21.07
C ARG A 31 -12.24 -11.95 20.57
N VAL A 32 -12.18 -13.21 20.16
CA VAL A 32 -11.05 -13.78 19.40
C VAL A 32 -11.44 -13.88 17.92
N PHE A 33 -10.71 -13.21 17.02
CA PHE A 33 -11.03 -13.28 15.58
C PHE A 33 -10.32 -14.43 14.86
N ILE A 34 -9.07 -14.72 15.27
CA ILE A 34 -8.24 -15.74 14.64
C ILE A 34 -7.79 -16.70 15.73
N PRO A 35 -8.44 -17.87 15.85
CA PRO A 35 -8.03 -18.90 16.78
C PRO A 35 -6.60 -19.37 16.50
N HIS A 36 -5.85 -19.70 17.55
CA HIS A 36 -4.49 -20.23 17.39
C HIS A 36 -4.46 -21.47 16.48
N GLY A 37 -5.44 -22.37 16.59
CA GLY A 37 -5.55 -23.55 15.72
C GLY A 37 -5.61 -23.20 14.23
N LEU A 38 -6.35 -22.15 13.85
CA LEU A 38 -6.41 -21.71 12.46
C LEU A 38 -5.04 -21.18 11.97
N ILE A 39 -4.29 -20.48 12.84
CA ILE A 39 -2.93 -20.03 12.52
C ILE A 39 -2.02 -21.24 12.27
N MET A 40 -2.13 -22.27 13.11
CA MET A 40 -1.35 -23.50 13.01
C MET A 40 -1.68 -24.27 11.73
N ASP A 41 -2.96 -24.43 11.39
CA ASP A 41 -3.40 -25.08 10.14
C ASP A 41 -2.86 -24.36 8.88
N ARG A 42 -2.87 -23.02 8.90
CA ARG A 42 -2.32 -22.22 7.80
C ARG A 42 -0.80 -22.31 7.73
N THR A 43 -0.13 -22.38 8.87
CA THR A 43 1.32 -22.59 8.96
C THR A 43 1.71 -23.97 8.42
N GLU A 44 0.94 -25.02 8.74
CA GLU A 44 1.15 -26.35 8.18
C GLU A 44 0.93 -26.37 6.66
N ARG A 45 -0.14 -25.74 6.17
CA ARG A 45 -0.38 -25.63 4.73
C ARG A 45 0.79 -24.94 4.02
N LEU A 46 1.30 -23.86 4.59
CA LEU A 46 2.49 -23.18 4.07
C LEU A 46 3.71 -24.11 4.06
N ALA A 47 3.95 -24.89 5.12
CA ALA A 47 5.02 -25.88 5.16
C ALA A 47 4.88 -26.92 4.04
N ARG A 48 3.66 -27.41 3.77
CA ARG A 48 3.38 -28.33 2.65
C ARG A 48 3.69 -27.71 1.30
N ASP A 49 3.29 -26.46 1.10
CA ASP A 49 3.59 -25.73 -0.13
C ASP A 49 5.10 -25.53 -0.32
N ILE A 50 5.84 -25.19 0.75
CA ILE A 50 7.30 -25.07 0.73
C ILE A 50 7.96 -26.40 0.36
N MET A 51 7.59 -27.51 1.02
CA MET A 51 8.16 -28.83 0.74
C MET A 51 7.86 -29.29 -0.70
N ARG A 52 6.66 -29.04 -1.20
CA ARG A 52 6.29 -29.34 -2.60
C ARG A 52 7.14 -28.53 -3.58
N ASP A 53 7.35 -27.25 -3.29
CA ASP A 53 8.06 -26.32 -4.15
C ASP A 53 9.59 -26.53 -4.17
N LEU A 54 10.19 -26.88 -3.02
CA LEU A 54 11.64 -27.10 -2.89
C LEU A 54 12.04 -28.52 -3.30
N GLY A 55 11.11 -29.47 -3.28
CA GLY A 55 11.36 -30.86 -3.67
C GLY A 55 12.41 -31.52 -2.77
N GLU A 56 13.41 -32.15 -3.39
CA GLU A 56 14.45 -32.94 -2.70
C GLU A 56 15.74 -32.14 -2.41
N HIS A 57 15.69 -30.80 -2.52
CA HIS A 57 16.88 -29.97 -2.35
C HIS A 57 17.17 -29.64 -0.89
N HIS A 58 18.46 -29.61 -0.53
CA HIS A 58 18.89 -29.23 0.82
C HIS A 58 18.35 -27.85 1.21
N ILE A 59 17.58 -27.81 2.31
CA ILE A 59 16.87 -26.61 2.75
C ILE A 59 17.69 -25.87 3.81
N VAL A 60 17.86 -24.56 3.63
CA VAL A 60 18.36 -23.69 4.71
C VAL A 60 17.26 -22.73 5.10
N ALA A 61 16.77 -22.90 6.33
CA ALA A 61 15.82 -21.98 6.92
C ALA A 61 16.58 -20.91 7.69
N LEU A 62 16.39 -19.65 7.29
CA LEU A 62 17.07 -18.50 7.87
C LEU A 62 16.06 -17.62 8.62
N CYS A 63 16.24 -17.41 9.92
CA CYS A 63 15.40 -16.50 10.70
C CYS A 63 16.10 -15.16 10.94
N VAL A 64 15.51 -14.08 10.43
CA VAL A 64 16.13 -12.73 10.37
C VAL A 64 15.72 -11.82 11.54
N LEU A 65 14.55 -12.04 12.16
CA LEU A 65 13.96 -11.10 13.14
C LEU A 65 13.53 -11.78 14.45
N LYS A 66 13.73 -11.05 15.55
CA LYS A 66 13.38 -11.50 16.91
C LYS A 66 11.88 -11.70 17.15
N GLY A 67 11.02 -11.03 16.37
CA GLY A 67 9.56 -11.14 16.48
C GLY A 67 8.95 -12.31 15.71
N GLY A 68 9.63 -12.80 14.67
CA GLY A 68 9.16 -13.90 13.82
C GLY A 68 9.56 -15.28 14.31
N TYR A 69 10.39 -15.38 15.36
CA TYR A 69 11.01 -16.64 15.78
C TYR A 69 9.98 -17.73 16.13
N LYS A 70 8.83 -17.36 16.71
CA LYS A 70 7.79 -18.31 17.11
C LYS A 70 7.13 -18.93 15.87
N PHE A 71 6.68 -18.09 14.94
CA PHE A 71 6.17 -18.55 13.64
C PHE A 71 7.20 -19.38 12.88
N PHE A 72 8.46 -18.94 12.87
CA PHE A 72 9.55 -19.67 12.23
C PHE A 72 9.78 -21.04 12.85
N ALA A 73 9.74 -21.16 14.17
CA ALA A 73 9.84 -22.43 14.88
C ALA A 73 8.64 -23.34 14.55
N ASP A 74 7.41 -22.81 14.63
CA ASP A 74 6.18 -23.55 14.31
C ASP A 74 6.23 -24.08 12.86
N LEU A 75 6.62 -23.23 11.91
CA LEU A 75 6.79 -23.60 10.49
C LEU A 75 7.84 -24.70 10.30
N LEU A 76 8.99 -24.58 10.98
CA LEU A 76 10.04 -25.58 10.88
C LEU A 76 9.63 -26.91 11.48
N ASP A 77 8.85 -26.92 12.55
CA ASP A 77 8.36 -28.17 13.13
C ASP A 77 7.41 -28.90 12.18
N TYR A 78 6.56 -28.17 11.46
CA TYR A 78 5.77 -28.75 10.37
C TYR A 78 6.63 -29.24 9.20
N ILE A 79 7.62 -28.46 8.75
CA ILE A 79 8.55 -28.89 7.69
C ILE A 79 9.28 -30.18 8.10
N LYS A 80 9.81 -30.24 9.33
CA LYS A 80 10.48 -31.43 9.88
C LYS A 80 9.52 -32.62 10.00
N ALA A 81 8.26 -32.39 10.36
CA ALA A 81 7.26 -33.45 10.44
C ALA A 81 6.95 -34.01 9.05
N LEU A 82 6.73 -33.14 8.06
CA LEU A 82 6.51 -33.54 6.67
C LEU A 82 7.70 -34.29 6.08
N ASN A 83 8.91 -33.80 6.33
CA ASN A 83 10.17 -34.42 5.87
C ASN A 83 10.46 -35.78 6.53
N ARG A 84 10.02 -35.98 7.78
CA ARG A 84 10.12 -37.30 8.45
C ARG A 84 9.14 -38.32 7.89
N ASN A 85 8.03 -37.86 7.34
CA ASN A 85 6.95 -38.69 6.82
C ASN A 85 6.98 -38.84 5.29
N SER A 86 7.99 -38.28 4.60
CA SER A 86 8.20 -38.47 3.18
C SER A 86 9.09 -39.68 2.88
N ASP A 87 8.95 -40.25 1.69
CA ASP A 87 9.75 -41.40 1.23
C ASP A 87 11.26 -41.11 1.17
N LYS A 88 11.64 -39.84 1.13
CA LYS A 88 13.03 -39.37 1.16
C LYS A 88 13.20 -38.27 2.20
N SER A 89 14.33 -38.31 2.90
CA SER A 89 14.72 -37.29 3.86
C SER A 89 15.58 -36.23 3.18
N VAL A 90 15.14 -34.98 3.27
CA VAL A 90 15.85 -33.80 2.80
C VAL A 90 16.59 -33.17 3.97
N PRO A 91 17.90 -32.90 3.88
CA PRO A 91 18.59 -32.29 5.01
C PRO A 91 18.14 -30.82 5.16
N LEU A 92 17.89 -30.43 6.41
CA LEU A 92 17.38 -29.11 6.81
C LEU A 92 18.38 -28.49 7.79
N THR A 93 18.93 -27.34 7.42
CA THR A 93 19.77 -26.52 8.31
C THR A 93 19.00 -25.29 8.76
N VAL A 94 19.16 -24.90 10.01
CA VAL A 94 18.54 -23.70 10.59
C VAL A 94 19.64 -22.73 10.99
N ASP A 95 19.52 -21.47 10.58
CA ASP A 95 20.44 -20.43 10.99
C ASP A 95 19.68 -19.13 11.36
N PHE A 96 20.28 -18.36 12.26
CA PHE A 96 19.71 -17.13 12.79
C PHE A 96 20.63 -15.97 12.47
N ILE A 97 20.13 -15.02 11.68
CA ILE A 97 20.87 -13.81 11.35
C ILE A 97 20.21 -12.62 12.00
N ARG A 98 20.99 -11.75 12.64
CA ARG A 98 20.50 -10.46 13.10
C ARG A 98 20.95 -9.38 12.14
N LEU A 99 20.00 -8.71 11.50
CA LEU A 99 20.28 -7.56 10.64
C LEU A 99 20.04 -6.27 11.40
N LYS A 100 21.05 -5.41 11.45
CA LYS A 100 20.91 -4.02 11.90
C LYS A 100 21.13 -3.07 10.71
N SER A 101 20.09 -2.30 10.37
CA SER A 101 20.18 -1.15 9.44
C SER A 101 20.09 0.20 10.13
N TYR A 102 20.17 0.21 11.47
CA TYR A 102 20.02 1.40 12.31
C TYR A 102 21.04 1.37 13.46
N SER A 103 21.52 2.56 13.82
CA SER A 103 22.24 2.84 15.06
C SER A 103 21.47 3.91 15.79
N ASN A 104 20.83 3.56 16.91
CA ASN A 104 19.84 4.40 17.59
C ASN A 104 18.69 4.78 16.64
N ASP A 105 18.42 6.06 16.45
CA ASP A 105 17.26 6.57 15.72
C ASP A 105 17.57 6.86 14.23
N GLU A 106 18.81 6.64 13.80
CA GLU A 106 19.29 6.98 12.45
C GLU A 106 19.54 5.73 11.58
N CYS A 107 19.11 5.80 10.32
CA CYS A 107 19.32 4.77 9.30
C CYS A 107 20.77 4.83 8.80
N THR A 108 21.54 3.76 8.99
CA THR A 108 22.99 3.78 8.76
C THR A 108 23.43 3.54 7.31
N ASN A 109 22.49 3.44 6.36
CA ASN A 109 22.71 3.11 4.94
C ASN A 109 23.60 1.87 4.68
N SER A 110 23.91 1.11 5.73
CA SER A 110 24.78 -0.05 5.76
C SER A 110 24.15 -1.07 6.70
N VAL A 111 23.91 -2.28 6.18
CA VAL A 111 23.34 -3.38 6.95
C VAL A 111 24.49 -4.17 7.55
N LYS A 112 24.55 -4.23 8.88
CA LYS A 112 25.48 -5.12 9.59
C LYS A 112 24.78 -6.43 9.88
N VAL A 113 25.36 -7.53 9.38
CA VAL A 113 25.01 -8.90 9.76
C VAL A 113 25.72 -9.21 11.07
N ILE A 114 24.97 -9.62 12.09
CA ILE A 114 25.49 -10.02 13.40
C ILE A 114 24.98 -11.44 13.69
N GLY A 115 25.89 -12.39 13.87
CA GLY A 115 25.59 -13.83 13.97
C GLY A 115 25.51 -14.51 12.61
N GLY A 116 25.99 -15.76 12.56
CA GLY A 116 26.16 -16.57 11.34
C GLY A 116 27.62 -16.95 11.13
N ASP A 117 28.17 -17.79 12.02
CA ASP A 117 29.61 -18.11 12.05
C ASP A 117 30.11 -18.84 10.78
N GLU A 118 29.24 -19.25 9.85
CA GLU A 118 29.64 -19.71 8.51
C GLU A 118 28.63 -19.35 7.41
N LEU A 119 28.60 -18.08 6.98
CA LEU A 119 27.88 -17.68 5.75
C LEU A 119 28.39 -18.40 4.49
N SER A 120 29.64 -18.91 4.52
CA SER A 120 30.22 -19.78 3.49
C SER A 120 29.45 -21.10 3.31
N ALA A 121 28.73 -21.56 4.33
CA ALA A 121 27.93 -22.79 4.28
C ALA A 121 26.63 -22.65 3.48
N LEU A 122 26.32 -21.46 2.94
CA LEU A 122 25.10 -21.18 2.17
C LEU A 122 25.23 -21.50 0.66
N SER A 123 26.44 -21.81 0.17
CA SER A 123 26.69 -22.15 -1.23
C SER A 123 25.88 -23.38 -1.67
N GLY A 124 25.12 -23.25 -2.75
CA GLY A 124 24.33 -24.34 -3.34
C GLY A 124 23.03 -24.71 -2.60
N LYS A 125 22.50 -23.84 -1.73
CA LYS A 125 21.32 -24.12 -0.89
C LYS A 125 20.16 -23.16 -1.19
N ASP A 126 18.93 -23.58 -0.83
CA ASP A 126 17.70 -22.79 -1.04
C ASP A 126 17.30 -22.01 0.22
N ILE A 127 16.97 -20.71 0.07
CA ILE A 127 16.76 -19.74 1.17
C ILE A 127 15.49 -18.88 0.92
N VAL A 128 14.81 -18.46 2.01
CA VAL A 128 13.59 -17.60 2.01
C VAL A 128 13.87 -16.22 2.67
N GLU A 129 13.36 -15.04 2.20
CA GLU A 129 12.89 -13.83 3.01
C GLU A 129 12.79 -12.42 2.28
N THR A 130 12.32 -11.31 2.93
CA THR A 130 11.75 -10.06 2.31
C THR A 130 12.14 -8.65 2.89
N GLY A 131 12.18 -7.57 2.05
CA GLY A 131 12.31 -6.13 2.47
C GLY A 131 13.46 -5.25 1.87
N LYS A 132 13.64 -3.97 2.28
CA LYS A 132 14.76 -3.06 1.85
C LYS A 132 16.11 -3.41 2.47
N THR A 133 16.12 -3.73 3.76
CA THR A 133 17.22 -4.47 4.42
C THR A 133 17.53 -5.77 3.68
N MET A 134 16.54 -6.29 2.95
CA MET A 134 16.68 -7.48 2.13
C MET A 134 17.07 -7.26 0.70
N GLN A 135 16.95 -6.06 0.11
CA GLN A 135 17.69 -5.78 -1.12
C GLN A 135 19.20 -5.86 -0.85
N THR A 136 19.64 -5.33 0.29
CA THR A 136 21.03 -5.48 0.75
C THR A 136 21.37 -6.93 1.09
N LEU A 137 20.49 -7.66 1.82
CA LEU A 137 20.73 -9.08 2.11
C LEU A 137 20.76 -9.93 0.84
N LEU A 138 19.86 -9.72 -0.11
CA LEU A 138 19.83 -10.42 -1.39
C LEU A 138 21.09 -10.12 -2.20
N SER A 139 21.59 -8.88 -2.18
CA SER A 139 22.87 -8.54 -2.82
C SER A 139 24.05 -9.27 -2.17
N ILE A 140 24.05 -9.42 -0.84
CA ILE A 140 25.06 -10.20 -0.11
C ILE A 140 24.93 -11.68 -0.46
N LEU A 141 23.71 -12.25 -0.38
CA LEU A 141 23.42 -13.65 -0.66
C LEU A 141 23.74 -14.04 -2.11
N ASN A 142 23.44 -13.18 -3.09
CA ASN A 142 23.80 -13.40 -4.50
C ASN A 142 25.32 -13.52 -4.69
N GLY A 143 26.13 -12.86 -3.85
CA GLY A 143 27.59 -13.03 -3.85
C GLY A 143 28.06 -14.46 -3.53
N TYR A 144 27.18 -15.30 -2.97
CA TYR A 144 27.43 -16.69 -2.64
C TYR A 144 26.77 -17.70 -3.59
N ASN A 145 26.22 -17.25 -4.73
CA ASN A 145 25.62 -18.09 -5.78
C ASN A 145 24.63 -19.16 -5.27
N PRO A 146 23.54 -18.78 -4.56
CA PRO A 146 22.50 -19.71 -4.16
C PRO A 146 21.78 -20.28 -5.39
N LYS A 147 21.27 -21.50 -5.27
CA LYS A 147 20.54 -22.17 -6.37
C LYS A 147 19.19 -21.49 -6.63
N MET A 148 18.49 -21.06 -5.58
CA MET A 148 17.23 -20.33 -5.66
C MET A 148 17.00 -19.51 -4.39
N VAL A 149 16.33 -18.35 -4.53
CA VAL A 149 15.90 -17.52 -3.40
C VAL A 149 14.42 -17.16 -3.55
N LYS A 150 13.59 -17.49 -2.55
CA LYS A 150 12.15 -17.14 -2.49
C LYS A 150 11.86 -16.19 -1.31
N VAL A 151 10.70 -15.53 -1.26
CA VAL A 151 10.47 -14.33 -0.40
C VAL A 151 9.04 -14.38 0.16
N VAL A 152 8.84 -14.57 1.48
CA VAL A 152 7.50 -14.66 2.12
C VAL A 152 7.19 -13.42 2.98
N ARG A 153 6.36 -12.49 2.47
CA ARG A 153 6.02 -11.21 3.14
C ARG A 153 4.54 -11.01 3.36
N MET A 154 4.24 -10.16 4.34
CA MET A 154 2.97 -9.44 4.40
C MET A 154 2.83 -8.59 3.12
N ASN A 155 1.79 -8.85 2.33
CA ASN A 155 1.58 -8.20 1.05
C ASN A 155 1.33 -6.70 1.26
N MET A 156 2.23 -5.84 0.75
CA MET A 156 2.11 -4.37 0.88
C MET A 156 0.81 -3.85 0.29
N LYS A 157 0.32 -4.47 -0.80
CA LYS A 157 -0.98 -4.19 -1.41
C LYS A 157 -2.09 -4.44 -0.39
N GLU A 158 -2.15 -5.64 0.19
CA GLU A 158 -3.18 -5.98 1.18
C GLU A 158 -3.11 -5.10 2.43
N LYS A 159 -1.92 -4.85 2.96
CA LYS A 159 -1.76 -3.96 4.13
C LYS A 159 -2.32 -2.56 3.83
N ALA A 160 -1.94 -1.97 2.70
CA ALA A 160 -2.42 -0.64 2.33
C ALA A 160 -3.92 -0.64 2.03
N LYS A 161 -4.43 -1.67 1.35
CA LYS A 161 -5.85 -1.87 1.10
C LYS A 161 -6.64 -1.90 2.40
N THR A 162 -6.25 -2.72 3.38
CA THR A 162 -6.91 -2.80 4.69
C THR A 162 -6.92 -1.45 5.40
N ILE A 163 -5.82 -0.70 5.38
CA ILE A 163 -5.76 0.62 6.00
C ILE A 163 -6.68 1.60 5.29
N LEU A 164 -6.56 1.72 3.97
CA LEU A 164 -7.35 2.66 3.16
C LEU A 164 -8.85 2.36 3.21
N LYS A 165 -9.24 1.08 3.32
CA LYS A 165 -10.65 0.67 3.42
C LYS A 165 -11.35 1.24 4.65
N ARG A 166 -10.64 1.43 5.77
CA ARG A 166 -11.17 2.07 6.99
C ARG A 166 -11.62 3.52 6.79
N TYR A 167 -11.11 4.16 5.73
CA TYR A 167 -11.43 5.53 5.37
C TYR A 167 -12.45 5.61 4.22
N ASP A 168 -13.04 4.48 3.81
CA ASP A 168 -14.12 4.45 2.85
C ASP A 168 -15.38 5.07 3.46
N ILE A 169 -15.79 6.22 2.91
CA ILE A 169 -16.98 6.94 3.37
C ILE A 169 -18.29 6.35 2.84
N GLY A 170 -18.22 5.34 1.97
CA GLY A 170 -19.39 4.78 1.30
C GLY A 170 -20.22 5.89 0.61
N ARG A 171 -21.52 5.96 0.91
CA ARG A 171 -22.44 6.94 0.32
C ARG A 171 -22.74 8.15 1.22
N LYS A 172 -21.95 8.39 2.28
CA LYS A 172 -22.20 9.42 3.32
C LYS A 172 -22.52 10.80 2.75
N PHE A 173 -21.84 11.22 1.68
CA PHE A 173 -21.99 12.57 1.08
C PHE A 173 -22.81 12.61 -0.22
N SER A 174 -23.51 11.52 -0.57
CA SER A 174 -24.35 11.44 -1.77
C SER A 174 -25.46 12.50 -1.81
N HIS A 175 -25.93 12.94 -0.63
CA HIS A 175 -26.96 13.96 -0.42
C HIS A 175 -26.55 15.39 -0.82
N LEU A 176 -25.27 15.67 -1.06
CA LEU A 176 -24.78 16.96 -1.55
C LEU A 176 -25.06 17.13 -3.07
N SER A 177 -26.29 16.86 -3.50
CA SER A 177 -26.71 16.81 -4.91
C SER A 177 -26.81 18.17 -5.60
N SER A 178 -26.77 19.28 -4.84
CA SER A 178 -26.91 20.63 -5.40
C SER A 178 -25.65 21.18 -6.08
N LEU A 179 -24.51 20.48 -5.97
CA LEU A 179 -23.26 20.88 -6.63
C LEU A 179 -22.99 20.01 -7.87
N PRO A 180 -22.39 20.58 -8.93
CA PRO A 180 -21.84 19.78 -10.02
C PRO A 180 -20.84 18.75 -9.47
N LYS A 181 -21.00 17.48 -9.87
CA LYS A 181 -20.20 16.36 -9.36
C LYS A 181 -19.11 15.97 -10.35
N ALA A 182 -17.97 15.55 -9.80
CA ALA A 182 -16.87 14.95 -10.54
C ALA A 182 -16.24 13.86 -9.69
N SER A 183 -15.55 12.91 -10.32
CA SER A 183 -14.79 11.88 -9.61
C SER A 183 -13.39 11.78 -10.18
N VAL A 184 -12.44 11.43 -9.31
CA VAL A 184 -11.06 11.13 -9.71
C VAL A 184 -10.66 9.76 -9.20
N LEU A 185 -10.01 8.97 -10.04
CA LEU A 185 -9.43 7.68 -9.67
C LEU A 185 -8.01 7.90 -9.15
N ILE A 186 -7.69 7.44 -7.94
CA ILE A 186 -6.33 7.39 -7.41
C ILE A 186 -5.80 5.97 -7.64
N PRO A 187 -5.04 5.72 -8.73
CA PRO A 187 -4.65 4.38 -9.15
C PRO A 187 -3.34 4.00 -8.46
N LEU A 188 -3.42 3.08 -7.51
CA LEU A 188 -2.29 2.58 -6.73
C LEU A 188 -1.78 1.26 -7.29
N PHE A 189 -0.48 1.03 -7.20
CA PHE A 189 0.12 -0.27 -7.51
C PHE A 189 1.40 -0.47 -6.71
N VAL A 190 1.86 -1.72 -6.63
CA VAL A 190 3.13 -2.06 -5.97
C VAL A 190 4.16 -2.35 -7.06
N ARG A 191 5.30 -1.66 -7.00
CA ARG A 191 6.46 -1.91 -7.85
C ARG A 191 7.70 -2.00 -6.98
N ASN A 192 8.50 -3.04 -7.15
CA ASN A 192 9.73 -3.27 -6.36
C ASN A 192 9.52 -3.22 -4.83
N GLY A 193 8.31 -3.59 -4.36
CA GLY A 193 7.97 -3.52 -2.93
C GLY A 193 7.70 -2.11 -2.40
N GLU A 194 7.39 -1.16 -3.27
CA GLU A 194 6.98 0.20 -2.93
C GLU A 194 5.64 0.55 -3.58
N LEU A 195 4.78 1.26 -2.83
CA LEU A 195 3.53 1.78 -3.37
C LEU A 195 3.82 2.97 -4.27
N HIS A 196 3.21 2.93 -5.44
CA HIS A 196 3.24 3.98 -6.43
C HIS A 196 1.82 4.43 -6.73
N VAL A 197 1.71 5.65 -7.24
CA VAL A 197 0.46 6.20 -7.77
C VAL A 197 0.69 6.63 -9.22
N LEU A 198 -0.28 6.35 -10.09
CA LEU A 198 -0.30 6.82 -11.47
C LEU A 198 -0.98 8.18 -11.56
N MET A 199 -0.40 9.08 -12.34
CA MET A 199 -0.90 10.44 -12.58
C MET A 199 -0.84 10.76 -14.08
N THR A 200 -1.68 11.69 -14.50
CA THR A 200 -1.76 12.19 -15.88
C THR A 200 -1.35 13.65 -15.93
N VAL A 201 -0.86 14.07 -17.09
CA VAL A 201 -0.72 15.49 -17.45
C VAL A 201 -1.82 15.79 -18.46
N ARG A 202 -2.68 16.74 -18.13
CA ARG A 202 -3.77 17.17 -19.00
C ARG A 202 -3.22 17.77 -20.29
N SER A 203 -3.82 17.43 -21.42
CA SER A 203 -3.50 18.04 -22.72
C SER A 203 -3.56 19.56 -22.62
N ILE A 204 -2.59 20.23 -23.26
CA ILE A 204 -2.48 21.70 -23.22
C ILE A 204 -3.64 22.39 -23.93
N GLU A 205 -4.32 21.68 -24.83
CA GLU A 205 -5.42 22.19 -25.67
C GLU A 205 -6.75 22.26 -24.90
N LEU A 206 -6.81 21.67 -23.70
CA LEU A 206 -8.00 21.70 -22.87
C LEU A 206 -8.26 23.11 -22.31
N LYS A 207 -9.49 23.58 -22.50
CA LYS A 207 -9.96 24.91 -22.06
C LYS A 207 -9.72 25.20 -20.57
N ASN A 208 -9.72 24.15 -19.74
CA ASN A 208 -9.52 24.25 -18.30
C ASN A 208 -8.32 23.40 -17.88
N SER A 209 -7.39 24.01 -17.13
CA SER A 209 -6.26 23.32 -16.49
C SER A 209 -5.33 22.56 -17.45
N GLY A 210 -5.21 22.98 -18.72
CA GLY A 210 -4.27 22.38 -19.66
C GLY A 210 -2.83 22.39 -19.12
N GLY A 211 -2.11 21.28 -19.32
CA GLY A 211 -0.74 21.06 -18.82
C GLY A 211 -0.61 20.78 -17.32
N GLN A 212 -1.70 20.75 -16.55
CA GLN A 212 -1.64 20.46 -15.11
C GLN A 212 -1.58 18.96 -14.86
N VAL A 213 -0.85 18.57 -13.79
CA VAL A 213 -0.88 17.20 -13.27
C VAL A 213 -2.19 16.95 -12.54
N CYS A 214 -2.88 15.87 -12.88
CA CYS A 214 -4.06 15.40 -12.17
C CYS A 214 -4.08 13.87 -12.04
N PHE A 215 -5.06 13.41 -11.27
CA PHE A 215 -5.49 12.02 -11.34
C PHE A 215 -6.44 11.85 -12.52
N PRO A 216 -6.55 10.64 -13.10
CA PRO A 216 -7.56 10.35 -14.08
C PRO A 216 -8.95 10.66 -13.54
N GLY A 217 -9.80 11.35 -14.30
CA GLY A 217 -11.12 11.70 -13.81
C GLY A 217 -11.75 12.93 -14.45
N GLY A 218 -13.06 13.02 -14.27
CA GLY A 218 -13.86 14.05 -14.91
C GLY A 218 -15.24 14.20 -14.28
N LYS A 219 -16.14 14.82 -15.05
CA LYS A 219 -17.47 15.19 -14.55
C LYS A 219 -18.39 13.97 -14.56
N CYS A 220 -19.29 13.92 -13.59
CA CYS A 220 -20.35 12.93 -13.59
C CYS A 220 -21.30 13.17 -14.77
N GLU A 221 -21.60 12.09 -15.50
CA GLU A 221 -22.56 12.07 -16.60
C GLU A 221 -23.87 11.40 -16.19
N PRO A 222 -25.00 11.68 -16.89
CA PRO A 222 -26.30 11.06 -16.59
C PRO A 222 -26.31 9.53 -16.64
N LYS A 223 -25.36 8.93 -17.38
CA LYS A 223 -25.21 7.48 -17.52
C LYS A 223 -24.47 6.83 -16.35
N ASP A 224 -23.74 7.62 -15.54
CA ASP A 224 -22.92 7.09 -14.46
C ASP A 224 -23.81 6.70 -13.27
N HIS A 225 -23.65 5.47 -12.79
CA HIS A 225 -24.47 4.94 -11.69
C HIS A 225 -24.12 5.56 -10.33
N ASP A 226 -22.83 5.79 -10.09
CA ASP A 226 -22.32 6.45 -8.89
C ASP A 226 -20.91 7.03 -9.11
N GLU A 227 -20.31 7.56 -8.05
CA GLU A 227 -18.98 8.21 -8.15
C GLU A 227 -17.85 7.25 -8.55
N ILE A 228 -17.97 5.95 -8.28
CA ILE A 228 -17.00 4.94 -8.74
C ILE A 228 -17.12 4.78 -10.24
N ASP A 229 -18.36 4.64 -10.74
CA ASP A 229 -18.62 4.47 -12.17
C ASP A 229 -18.08 5.65 -12.99
N THR A 230 -18.31 6.89 -12.53
CA THR A 230 -17.69 8.08 -13.12
C THR A 230 -16.15 7.97 -13.16
N ALA A 231 -15.50 7.61 -12.05
CA ALA A 231 -14.04 7.52 -12.00
C ALA A 231 -13.48 6.43 -12.94
N LEU A 232 -14.15 5.28 -13.03
CA LEU A 232 -13.73 4.16 -13.87
C LEU A 232 -13.96 4.46 -15.35
N ARG A 233 -15.08 5.09 -15.72
CA ARG A 233 -15.34 5.55 -17.08
C ARG A 233 -14.26 6.53 -17.54
N GLU A 234 -14.01 7.58 -16.77
CA GLU A 234 -13.04 8.61 -17.10
C GLU A 234 -11.62 8.02 -17.20
N ALA A 235 -11.23 7.13 -16.27
CA ALA A 235 -9.94 6.44 -16.37
C ALA A 235 -9.84 5.54 -17.61
N ARG A 236 -10.94 4.93 -18.06
CA ARG A 236 -10.96 4.18 -19.31
C ARG A 236 -10.79 5.09 -20.52
N GLU A 237 -11.48 6.22 -20.55
CA GLU A 237 -11.44 7.21 -21.64
C GLU A 237 -10.06 7.89 -21.73
N GLU A 238 -9.50 8.34 -20.60
CA GLU A 238 -8.26 9.11 -20.56
C GLU A 238 -6.99 8.26 -20.73
N ILE A 239 -6.94 7.06 -20.14
CA ILE A 239 -5.71 6.23 -20.09
C ILE A 239 -5.91 4.77 -20.53
N GLY A 240 -7.09 4.41 -21.03
CA GLY A 240 -7.38 3.05 -21.50
C GLY A 240 -7.50 2.00 -20.40
N LEU A 241 -7.72 2.41 -19.14
CA LEU A 241 -7.79 1.49 -18.00
C LEU A 241 -9.10 0.67 -18.00
N PRO A 242 -9.06 -0.66 -18.22
CA PRO A 242 -10.28 -1.47 -18.23
C PRO A 242 -10.86 -1.63 -16.81
N PRO A 243 -12.17 -1.44 -16.59
CA PRO A 243 -12.78 -1.54 -15.26
C PRO A 243 -12.56 -2.89 -14.56
N ASP A 244 -12.46 -3.99 -15.31
CA ASP A 244 -12.20 -5.35 -14.80
C ASP A 244 -10.77 -5.55 -14.26
N LYS A 245 -9.84 -4.63 -14.57
CA LYS A 245 -8.47 -4.62 -14.06
C LYS A 245 -8.28 -3.67 -12.87
N VAL A 246 -9.37 -3.13 -12.35
CA VAL A 246 -9.35 -2.17 -11.24
C VAL A 246 -9.99 -2.79 -10.01
N GLU A 247 -9.21 -2.93 -8.95
CA GLU A 247 -9.70 -3.35 -7.64
C GLU A 247 -10.03 -2.11 -6.81
N VAL A 248 -11.31 -1.73 -6.80
CA VAL A 248 -11.76 -0.54 -6.06
C VAL A 248 -11.72 -0.78 -4.56
N ILE A 249 -11.03 0.11 -3.83
CA ILE A 249 -10.93 0.07 -2.38
C ILE A 249 -12.13 0.79 -1.77
N GLY A 250 -12.39 2.03 -2.18
CA GLY A 250 -13.44 2.86 -1.58
C GLY A 250 -13.37 4.32 -2.01
N ARG A 251 -14.27 5.13 -1.45
CA ARG A 251 -14.35 6.59 -1.68
C ARG A 251 -13.73 7.32 -0.48
N LEU A 252 -12.96 8.37 -0.72
CA LEU A 252 -12.53 9.30 0.33
C LEU A 252 -13.53 10.45 0.47
N VAL A 253 -13.38 11.25 1.53
CA VAL A 253 -14.15 12.47 1.76
C VAL A 253 -14.07 13.39 0.53
N PRO A 254 -15.20 13.80 -0.07
CA PRO A 254 -15.21 14.69 -1.21
C PRO A 254 -14.61 16.06 -0.90
N VAL A 255 -14.11 16.72 -1.94
CA VAL A 255 -13.49 18.03 -1.82
C VAL A 255 -14.12 18.97 -2.84
N ILE A 256 -14.47 20.18 -2.41
CA ILE A 256 -14.98 21.20 -3.32
C ILE A 256 -13.80 21.88 -4.00
N SER A 257 -13.70 21.72 -5.32
CA SER A 257 -12.65 22.32 -6.14
C SER A 257 -12.77 23.84 -6.18
N LYS A 258 -11.73 24.53 -6.69
CA LYS A 258 -11.79 25.99 -6.90
C LYS A 258 -12.92 26.39 -7.85
N ALA A 259 -13.30 25.51 -8.77
CA ALA A 259 -14.41 25.71 -9.71
C ALA A 259 -15.80 25.38 -9.12
N GLY A 260 -15.88 25.06 -7.82
CA GLY A 260 -17.15 24.77 -7.15
C GLY A 260 -17.70 23.35 -7.41
N MET A 261 -16.90 22.47 -8.04
CA MET A 261 -17.30 21.08 -8.25
C MET A 261 -17.04 20.24 -7.01
N LEU A 262 -18.00 19.38 -6.64
CA LEU A 262 -17.83 18.36 -5.61
C LEU A 262 -17.05 17.18 -6.23
N VAL A 263 -15.77 17.08 -5.89
CA VAL A 263 -14.87 16.05 -6.43
C VAL A 263 -14.75 14.91 -5.43
N THR A 264 -15.17 13.70 -5.83
CA THR A 264 -15.06 12.49 -5.02
C THR A 264 -13.81 11.69 -5.43
N PRO A 265 -12.82 11.52 -4.53
CA PRO A 265 -11.66 10.67 -4.80
C PRO A 265 -12.00 9.20 -4.59
N VAL A 266 -11.75 8.37 -5.60
CA VAL A 266 -11.95 6.92 -5.58
C VAL A 266 -10.58 6.26 -5.53
N MET A 267 -10.30 5.51 -4.46
CA MET A 267 -9.04 4.78 -4.32
C MET A 267 -9.16 3.40 -4.94
N ALA A 268 -8.18 2.99 -5.72
CA ALA A 268 -8.17 1.65 -6.31
C ALA A 268 -6.76 1.12 -6.48
N PHE A 269 -6.64 -0.22 -6.49
CA PHE A 269 -5.44 -0.90 -6.95
C PHE A 269 -5.56 -1.28 -8.43
N ILE A 270 -4.46 -1.13 -9.15
CA ILE A 270 -4.26 -1.63 -10.51
C ILE A 270 -3.06 -2.58 -10.54
N GLU A 271 -3.01 -3.43 -11.55
CA GLU A 271 -1.86 -4.31 -11.79
C GLU A 271 -0.63 -3.49 -12.22
N GLU A 272 0.57 -3.85 -11.73
CA GLU A 272 1.82 -3.20 -12.12
C GLU A 272 2.08 -3.29 -13.63
N THR A 273 1.60 -4.37 -14.25
CA THR A 273 1.77 -4.66 -15.67
C THR A 273 0.87 -3.81 -16.58
N PHE A 274 -0.05 -3.03 -16.02
CA PHE A 274 -0.89 -2.13 -16.79
C PHE A 274 -0.03 -1.11 -17.56
N GLN A 275 -0.28 -1.00 -18.86
CA GLN A 275 0.33 -0.02 -19.75
C GLN A 275 -0.74 0.99 -20.13
N ALA A 276 -0.57 2.25 -19.73
CA ALA A 276 -1.49 3.32 -20.05
C ALA A 276 -1.50 3.60 -21.56
N GLN A 277 -2.68 3.84 -22.10
CA GLN A 277 -2.90 4.29 -23.47
C GLN A 277 -3.54 5.67 -23.40
N PRO A 278 -2.73 6.75 -23.29
CA PRO A 278 -3.26 8.10 -23.13
C PRO A 278 -4.06 8.51 -24.36
N SER A 279 -5.26 9.03 -24.14
CA SER A 279 -6.03 9.72 -25.18
C SER A 279 -5.34 11.05 -25.50
N PRO A 280 -4.85 11.28 -26.72
CA PRO A 280 -4.05 12.47 -27.05
C PRO A 280 -4.83 13.79 -26.90
N ASP A 281 -6.15 13.72 -27.06
CA ASP A 281 -7.04 14.88 -26.92
C ASP A 281 -7.15 15.36 -25.47
N GLU A 282 -6.89 14.48 -24.50
CA GLU A 282 -7.13 14.74 -23.07
C GLU A 282 -5.87 14.63 -22.20
N VAL A 283 -4.93 13.77 -22.58
CA VAL A 283 -3.75 13.42 -21.80
C VAL A 283 -2.49 13.53 -22.65
N SER A 284 -1.60 14.46 -22.28
CA SER A 284 -0.32 14.65 -22.94
C SER A 284 0.80 13.77 -22.38
N ASP A 285 0.68 13.31 -21.14
CA ASP A 285 1.68 12.44 -20.51
C ASP A 285 1.09 11.60 -19.38
N VAL A 286 1.72 10.45 -19.11
CA VAL A 286 1.37 9.57 -17.99
C VAL A 286 2.64 9.16 -17.28
N PHE A 287 2.66 9.35 -15.96
CA PHE A 287 3.83 9.05 -15.14
C PHE A 287 3.40 8.48 -13.79
N THR A 288 4.38 7.95 -13.05
CA THR A 288 4.12 7.33 -11.75
C THR A 288 5.04 7.89 -10.68
N VAL A 289 4.50 8.10 -9.48
CA VAL A 289 5.25 8.65 -8.35
C VAL A 289 5.23 7.64 -7.20
N PRO A 290 6.36 7.28 -6.59
CA PRO A 290 6.34 6.45 -5.40
C PRO A 290 5.72 7.24 -4.24
N LEU A 291 4.71 6.69 -3.56
CA LEU A 291 3.91 7.42 -2.55
C LEU A 291 4.76 8.05 -1.44
N HIS A 292 5.90 7.43 -1.09
CA HIS A 292 6.81 7.96 -0.08
C HIS A 292 7.32 9.37 -0.40
N TYR A 293 7.27 9.79 -1.67
CA TYR A 293 7.77 11.07 -2.13
C TYR A 293 6.92 12.21 -1.57
N PHE A 294 5.61 11.99 -1.38
CA PHE A 294 4.72 13.01 -0.82
C PHE A 294 4.95 13.25 0.69
N ILE A 295 5.54 12.29 1.41
CA ILE A 295 5.85 12.44 2.85
C ILE A 295 7.33 12.79 3.13
N ASN A 296 8.22 12.53 2.17
CA ASN A 296 9.64 12.87 2.24
C ASN A 296 10.14 13.37 0.87
N PRO A 297 9.68 14.54 0.42
CA PRO A 297 10.00 15.07 -0.90
C PRO A 297 11.41 15.66 -0.96
N ALA A 298 12.08 15.50 -2.10
CA ALA A 298 13.32 16.22 -2.36
C ALA A 298 13.08 17.73 -2.63
N ARG A 299 11.96 18.06 -3.28
CA ARG A 299 11.59 19.44 -3.64
C ARG A 299 10.12 19.69 -3.31
N HIS A 300 9.88 20.44 -2.23
CA HIS A 300 8.54 20.77 -1.75
C HIS A 300 8.48 22.18 -1.17
N THR A 301 7.38 22.86 -1.43
CA THR A 301 7.01 24.10 -0.74
C THR A 301 5.54 24.05 -0.35
N ALA A 302 5.18 24.81 0.70
CA ALA A 302 3.80 24.91 1.15
C ALA A 302 3.47 26.37 1.50
N GLN A 303 2.34 26.87 1.01
CA GLN A 303 1.92 28.26 1.20
C GLN A 303 0.56 28.31 1.89
N ALA A 304 0.41 29.18 2.89
CA ALA A 304 -0.90 29.46 3.47
C ALA A 304 -1.69 30.39 2.53
N ILE A 305 -2.96 30.07 2.28
CA ILE A 305 -3.84 30.92 1.48
C ILE A 305 -4.88 31.55 2.40
N PRO A 306 -4.99 32.90 2.43
CA PRO A 306 -6.03 33.58 3.20
C PRO A 306 -7.42 33.04 2.89
N GLY A 307 -8.15 32.66 3.94
CA GLY A 307 -9.52 32.15 3.83
C GLY A 307 -9.66 30.67 3.46
N LEU A 308 -8.58 29.93 3.19
CA LEU A 308 -8.62 28.48 3.02
C LEU A 308 -8.05 27.75 4.25
N PRO A 309 -8.71 26.68 4.74
CA PRO A 309 -8.11 25.83 5.75
C PRO A 309 -6.93 25.04 5.18
N GLY A 310 -5.82 24.96 5.92
CA GLY A 310 -4.61 24.23 5.54
C GLY A 310 -3.63 25.01 4.67
N ARG A 311 -2.67 24.30 4.06
CA ARG A 311 -1.65 24.86 3.17
C ARG A 311 -1.82 24.32 1.75
N LEU A 312 -1.52 25.17 0.76
CA LEU A 312 -1.37 24.76 -0.63
C LEU A 312 0.02 24.16 -0.81
N HIS A 313 0.09 22.87 -1.14
CA HIS A 313 1.34 22.15 -1.34
C HIS A 313 1.76 22.14 -2.81
N PHE A 314 3.08 22.24 -3.04
CA PHE A 314 3.73 22.15 -4.33
C PHE A 314 4.87 21.15 -4.23
N PHE A 315 4.80 20.08 -5.01
CA PHE A 315 5.80 19.02 -5.09
C PHE A 315 6.41 19.00 -6.49
N THR A 316 7.73 19.05 -6.61
CA THR A 316 8.42 19.01 -7.92
C THR A 316 9.12 17.67 -8.08
N TYR A 317 8.42 16.71 -8.69
CA TYR A 317 8.90 15.36 -8.91
C TYR A 317 9.72 15.29 -10.21
N GLU A 318 10.92 14.74 -10.15
CA GLU A 318 11.75 14.44 -11.32
C GLU A 318 11.71 12.95 -11.57
N GLU A 319 11.23 12.53 -12.73
CA GLU A 319 11.11 11.11 -13.08
C GLU A 319 12.50 10.54 -13.41
N PRO A 320 12.98 9.53 -12.66
CA PRO A 320 14.35 9.04 -12.82
C PRO A 320 14.68 8.47 -14.20
N LYS A 321 13.69 7.95 -14.93
CA LYS A 321 13.90 7.30 -16.23
C LYS A 321 14.07 8.29 -17.38
N THR A 322 13.35 9.41 -17.32
CA THR A 322 13.26 10.37 -18.44
C THR A 322 13.91 11.71 -18.11
N GLY A 323 14.15 12.01 -16.82
CA GLY A 323 14.58 13.32 -16.35
C GLY A 323 13.50 14.40 -16.43
N LYS A 324 12.27 14.06 -16.85
CA LYS A 324 11.16 15.01 -16.90
C LYS A 324 10.76 15.45 -15.49
N SER A 325 10.48 16.74 -15.34
CA SER A 325 10.03 17.32 -14.07
C SER A 325 8.54 17.65 -14.12
N TYR A 326 7.82 17.22 -13.09
CA TYR A 326 6.37 17.39 -12.94
C TYR A 326 6.07 18.21 -11.69
N LEU A 327 5.28 19.27 -11.83
CA LEU A 327 4.77 20.06 -10.72
C LEU A 327 3.41 19.53 -10.29
N ILE A 328 3.36 18.92 -9.11
CA ILE A 328 2.15 18.37 -8.50
C ILE A 328 1.70 19.34 -7.41
N TRP A 329 0.53 19.95 -7.56
CA TRP A 329 0.05 20.99 -6.66
C TRP A 329 -1.47 20.97 -6.53
N GLY A 330 -2.02 21.84 -5.68
CA GLY A 330 -3.47 22.00 -5.55
C GLY A 330 -4.16 20.76 -4.98
N LEU A 331 -5.37 20.51 -5.48
CA LEU A 331 -6.19 19.37 -5.04
C LEU A 331 -5.47 18.03 -5.25
N THR A 332 -4.78 17.86 -6.39
CA THR A 332 -4.01 16.65 -6.69
C THR A 332 -2.95 16.39 -5.62
N ALA A 333 -2.17 17.41 -5.25
CA ALA A 333 -1.15 17.28 -4.21
C ALA A 333 -1.74 16.98 -2.83
N THR A 334 -2.86 17.61 -2.47
CA THR A 334 -3.56 17.34 -1.20
C THR A 334 -4.04 15.89 -1.11
N LEU A 335 -4.65 15.38 -2.19
CA LEU A 335 -5.15 13.99 -2.24
C LEU A 335 -3.99 12.98 -2.25
N ALA A 336 -2.92 13.25 -3.01
CA ALA A 336 -1.73 12.41 -3.02
C ALA A 336 -1.06 12.34 -1.63
N LEU A 337 -0.95 13.48 -0.94
CA LEU A 337 -0.43 13.55 0.43
C LEU A 337 -1.32 12.76 1.41
N LEU A 338 -2.65 12.92 1.33
CA LEU A 338 -3.59 12.17 2.15
C LEU A 338 -3.42 10.66 1.96
N VAL A 339 -3.47 10.18 0.72
CA VAL A 339 -3.31 8.75 0.44
C VAL A 339 -1.93 8.25 0.85
N ALA A 340 -0.86 9.02 0.68
CA ALA A 340 0.47 8.64 1.14
C ALA A 340 0.54 8.51 2.67
N VAL A 341 -0.02 9.47 3.41
CA VAL A 341 -0.08 9.42 4.87
C VAL A 341 -0.85 8.19 5.34
N LEU A 342 -2.04 7.97 4.79
CA LEU A 342 -2.90 6.84 5.16
C LEU A 342 -2.27 5.50 4.80
N ALA A 343 -1.89 5.29 3.54
CA ALA A 343 -1.39 4.00 3.07
C ALA A 343 -0.04 3.61 3.69
N LEU A 344 0.80 4.59 4.04
CA LEU A 344 2.11 4.34 4.63
C LEU A 344 2.09 4.33 6.17
N GLY A 345 1.07 4.92 6.80
CA GLY A 345 0.99 5.09 8.25
C GLY A 345 2.16 5.89 8.80
N LYS A 346 2.59 6.94 8.09
CA LYS A 346 3.78 7.74 8.43
C LYS A 346 3.50 9.23 8.37
N LYS A 347 4.09 9.97 9.30
CA LYS A 347 4.07 11.43 9.33
C LYS A 347 4.97 12.01 8.23
N PRO A 348 4.53 13.07 7.53
CA PRO A 348 5.39 13.83 6.62
C PRO A 348 6.57 14.47 7.35
N ARG A 349 7.70 14.65 6.67
CA ARG A 349 8.89 15.34 7.19
C ARG A 349 8.80 16.88 7.09
N PHE A 350 7.59 17.42 7.08
CA PHE A 350 7.32 18.85 7.02
C PHE A 350 6.04 19.17 7.80
N ASP A 351 6.00 20.37 8.38
CA ASP A 351 4.91 20.81 9.27
C ASP A 351 3.68 21.34 8.52
N GLY A 352 2.57 21.50 9.26
CA GLY A 352 1.39 22.23 8.80
C GLY A 352 0.44 21.42 7.92
N VAL A 353 0.35 20.11 8.15
CA VAL A 353 -0.61 19.19 7.54
C VAL A 353 -1.83 19.02 8.46
N PHE A 354 -2.92 18.44 7.95
CA PHE A 354 -4.01 17.92 8.78
C PHE A 354 -3.49 16.91 9.82
N ASP A 355 -4.28 16.63 10.86
CA ASP A 355 -3.91 15.62 11.86
C ASP A 355 -3.66 14.28 11.16
N VAL A 356 -2.45 13.75 11.35
CA VAL A 356 -1.99 12.54 10.66
C VAL A 356 -2.57 11.28 11.31
N GLU A 357 -2.88 11.33 12.61
CA GLU A 357 -3.48 10.18 13.31
C GLU A 357 -4.96 10.03 12.93
N ASP A 358 -5.66 11.16 12.76
CA ASP A 358 -7.05 11.19 12.29
C ASP A 358 -7.28 12.34 11.28
N PRO A 359 -7.04 12.12 9.98
CA PRO A 359 -7.16 13.17 8.98
C PRO A 359 -8.60 13.51 8.61
N LEU A 360 -9.57 12.61 8.83
CA LEU A 360 -10.94 12.77 8.31
C LEU A 360 -11.65 14.02 8.82
N PRO A 361 -11.64 14.35 10.14
CA PRO A 361 -12.31 15.54 10.66
C PRO A 361 -11.87 16.84 9.96
N PHE A 362 -10.59 16.95 9.58
CA PHE A 362 -10.10 18.09 8.84
C PHE A 362 -10.77 18.23 7.47
N PHE A 363 -10.90 17.13 6.73
CA PHE A 363 -11.52 17.13 5.40
C PHE A 363 -13.04 17.33 5.49
N GLU A 364 -13.72 16.71 6.46
CA GLU A 364 -15.16 16.90 6.66
C GLU A 364 -15.50 18.34 7.07
N SER A 365 -14.71 18.92 7.99
CA SER A 365 -14.84 20.33 8.38
C SER A 365 -14.58 21.27 7.19
N SER A 366 -13.55 20.99 6.40
CA SER A 366 -13.19 21.78 5.23
C SER A 366 -14.27 21.73 4.14
N LEU A 367 -14.85 20.55 3.90
CA LEU A 367 -15.98 20.35 3.00
C LEU A 367 -17.20 21.14 3.47
N THR A 368 -17.57 21.01 4.74
CA THR A 368 -18.72 21.69 5.34
C THR A 368 -18.58 23.22 5.25
N LYS A 369 -17.41 23.77 5.62
CA LYS A 369 -17.13 25.21 5.54
C LYS A 369 -17.23 25.75 4.12
N ARG A 370 -16.69 25.02 3.13
CA ARG A 370 -16.75 25.42 1.72
C ARG A 370 -18.17 25.34 1.16
N TYR A 371 -18.90 24.29 1.51
CA TYR A 371 -20.29 24.12 1.07
C TYR A 371 -21.20 25.22 1.60
N LEU A 372 -21.07 25.60 2.88
CA LEU A 372 -21.83 26.69 3.47
C LEU A 372 -21.48 28.06 2.87
N ARG A 373 -20.20 28.33 2.59
CA ARG A 373 -19.79 29.58 1.93
C ARG A 373 -20.30 29.71 0.50
N GLY A 374 -20.51 28.61 -0.23
CA GLY A 374 -21.06 28.65 -1.59
C GLY A 374 -22.58 28.87 -1.65
N LYS A 375 -23.27 28.87 -0.51
CA LYS A 375 -24.71 29.16 -0.38
C LYS A 375 -25.03 30.59 0.05
N LEU A 376 -24.02 31.33 0.50
CA LEU A 376 -24.07 32.76 0.82
C LEU A 376 -23.62 33.55 -0.41
#